data_AF-A0A954HZ64-F1
#
_entry.id   AF-A0A954HZ64-F1
#
_cell.length_a   1.000
_cell.length_b   1.000
_cell.length_c   1.000
_cell.angle_alpha   90.00
_cell.angle_beta   90.00
_cell.angle_gamma   90.00
#
_symmetry.space_group_name_H-M   'P 1'
#
loop_
_entity.id
_entity.type
_entity.pdbx_description
1 polymer ?
#
loop_
_entity_poly.entity_id
_entity_poly.type
_entity_poly.pdbx_seq_one_letter_code
_entity_poly.pdbx_strand_id
1 'polypeptide(L)'
;MRPEGLLIASGVIAAIVVTYFLVKLQAKQARRLAENYIEENQLDAECVSTGIPPLRLWLRNRKGDRWAKLRSADGTEVWLRVRHTLLSGTKYELFS
;
A
#
# COMPACT_ATOMS: atom_id res chain seq x y z
N MET A 1 -14.64 -10.38 -37.70
CA MET A 1 -13.75 -10.47 -36.52
C MET A 1 -13.66 -11.94 -36.13
N ARG A 2 -12.45 -12.51 -36.01
CA ARG A 2 -12.30 -13.92 -35.59
C ARG A 2 -12.68 -14.03 -34.10
N PRO A 3 -13.42 -15.08 -33.68
CA PRO A 3 -13.89 -15.24 -32.29
C PRO A 3 -12.75 -15.23 -31.26
N GLU A 4 -11.56 -15.63 -31.69
CA GLU A 4 -10.32 -15.64 -30.92
C GLU A 4 -9.89 -14.24 -30.45
N GLY A 5 -10.07 -13.20 -31.27
CA GLY A 5 -9.73 -11.83 -30.92
C GLY A 5 -10.66 -11.22 -29.86
N LEU A 6 -11.92 -11.66 -29.83
CA LEU A 6 -12.90 -11.23 -28.83
C LEU A 6 -12.60 -11.83 -27.44
N LEU A 7 -12.17 -13.10 -27.41
CA LEU A 7 -11.78 -13.80 -26.18
C LEU A 7 -10.47 -13.24 -25.58
N ILE A 8 -9.50 -12.88 -26.42
CA ILE A 8 -8.24 -12.26 -25.95
C ILE A 8 -8.54 -10.86 -25.39
N ALA A 9 -9.33 -10.05 -26.10
CA ALA A 9 -9.67 -8.69 -25.66
C ALA A 9 -10.45 -8.70 -24.33
N SER A 10 -11.44 -9.60 -24.18
CA SER A 10 -12.20 -9.72 -22.94
C SER A 10 -11.33 -10.22 -21.77
N GLY A 11 -10.41 -11.16 -22.02
CA GLY A 11 -9.44 -11.62 -21.03
C GLY A 11 -8.51 -10.51 -20.54
N VAL A 12 -8.00 -9.67 -21.44
CA VAL A 12 -7.13 -8.53 -21.09
C VAL A 12 -7.89 -7.49 -20.26
N ILE A 13 -9.13 -7.15 -20.66
CA ILE A 13 -9.97 -6.20 -19.91
C ILE A 13 -10.25 -6.75 -18.50
N ALA A 14 -10.62 -8.03 -18.37
CA ALA A 14 -10.85 -8.66 -17.08
C ALA A 14 -9.60 -8.62 -16.20
N ALA A 15 -8.42 -8.93 -16.76
CA ALA A 15 -7.15 -8.85 -16.03
C ALA A 15 -6.88 -7.44 -15.51
N ILE A 16 -7.04 -6.40 -16.34
CA ILE A 16 -6.86 -4.99 -15.93
C ILE A 16 -7.79 -4.63 -14.78
N VAL A 17 -9.08 -4.99 -14.89
CA VAL A 17 -10.08 -4.69 -13.86
C VAL A 17 -9.72 -5.39 -12.55
N VAL A 18 -9.39 -6.68 -12.59
CA VAL A 18 -8.98 -7.45 -11.40
C VAL A 18 -7.73 -6.85 -10.77
N THR A 19 -6.70 -6.54 -11.55
CA THR A 19 -5.47 -5.90 -11.06
C THR A 19 -5.76 -4.55 -10.41
N TYR A 20 -6.60 -3.71 -11.03
CA TYR A 20 -7.00 -2.43 -10.44
C TYR A 20 -7.68 -2.61 -9.07
N PHE A 21 -8.62 -3.54 -8.96
CA PHE A 21 -9.29 -3.82 -7.69
C PHE A 21 -8.33 -4.35 -6.62
N LEU A 22 -7.41 -5.24 -6.99
CA LEU A 22 -6.39 -5.76 -6.07
C LEU A 22 -5.48 -4.66 -5.54
N VAL A 23 -5.00 -3.76 -6.41
CA VAL A 23 -4.17 -2.61 -6.01
C VAL A 23 -4.96 -1.68 -5.10
N LYS A 24 -6.22 -1.38 -5.44
CA LYS A 24 -7.09 -0.53 -4.62
C LYS A 24 -7.36 -1.15 -3.24
N LEU A 25 -7.55 -2.46 -3.17
CA LEU A 25 -7.71 -3.18 -1.90
C LEU A 25 -6.44 -3.10 -1.04
N GLN A 26 -5.26 -3.28 -1.64
CA GLN A 26 -3.99 -3.15 -0.92
C GLN A 26 -3.78 -1.72 -0.40
N ALA A 27 -4.09 -0.70 -1.21
CA ALA A 27 -4.01 0.70 -0.80
C ALA A 27 -4.95 1.02 0.38
N LYS A 28 -6.19 0.49 0.34
CA LYS A 28 -7.17 0.64 1.42
C LYS A 28 -6.70 -0.06 2.70
N GLN A 29 -6.11 -1.24 2.60
CA GLN A 29 -5.54 -1.95 3.75
C GLN A 29 -4.33 -1.23 4.34
N ALA A 30 -3.42 -0.73 3.51
CA ALA A 30 -2.28 0.06 3.94
C ALA A 30 -2.73 1.30 4.73
N ARG A 31 -3.76 1.98 4.23
CA ARG A 31 -4.32 3.17 4.87
C ARG A 31 -4.91 2.85 6.24
N ARG A 32 -5.76 1.83 6.32
CA ARG A 32 -6.33 1.38 7.61
C ARG A 32 -5.27 1.01 8.63
N LEU A 33 -4.24 0.27 8.22
CA LEU A 33 -3.16 -0.11 9.14
C LEU A 33 -2.34 1.09 9.60
N ALA A 34 -2.16 2.08 8.73
CA ALA A 34 -1.51 3.33 9.10
C ALA A 34 -2.34 4.16 10.07
N GLU A 35 -3.65 4.30 9.81
CA GLU A 35 -4.60 5.00 10.69
C GLU A 35 -4.68 4.31 12.07
N ASN A 36 -4.79 2.98 12.11
CA ASN A 36 -4.74 2.22 13.36
C ASN A 36 -3.43 2.45 14.11
N TYR A 37 -2.28 2.43 13.41
CA TYR A 37 -0.99 2.69 14.02
C TYR A 37 -0.90 4.10 14.62
N ILE A 38 -1.43 5.11 13.94
CA ILE A 38 -1.51 6.49 14.44
C ILE A 38 -2.35 6.54 15.72
N GLU A 39 -3.55 5.93 15.70
CA GLU A 39 -4.48 5.93 16.82
C GLU A 39 -3.91 5.18 18.04
N GLU A 40 -3.36 3.97 17.83
CA GLU A 40 -2.76 3.14 18.87
C GLU A 40 -1.54 3.81 19.54
N ASN A 41 -0.78 4.61 18.79
CA ASN A 41 0.42 5.30 19.29
C ASN A 41 0.17 6.77 19.64
N GLN A 42 -1.10 7.24 19.57
CA GLN A 42 -1.49 8.63 19.84
C GLN A 42 -0.62 9.65 19.09
N LEU A 43 -0.29 9.34 17.83
CA LEU A 43 0.54 10.22 17.01
C LEU A 43 -0.30 11.38 16.49
N ASP A 44 0.22 12.60 16.59
CA ASP A 44 -0.36 13.78 15.94
C ASP A 44 0.03 13.81 14.45
N ALA A 45 -0.49 12.83 13.71
CA ALA A 45 -0.18 12.62 12.30
C ALA A 45 -1.39 12.10 11.52
N GLU A 46 -1.39 12.33 10.21
CA GLU A 46 -2.39 11.82 9.28
C GLU A 46 -1.76 10.97 8.17
N CYS A 47 -2.52 10.02 7.63
CA CYS A 47 -2.11 9.24 6.47
C CYS A 47 -2.47 10.00 5.17
N VAL A 48 -1.45 10.56 4.52
CA VAL A 48 -1.61 11.42 3.32
C VAL A 48 -1.66 10.61 2.03
N SER A 49 -0.91 9.51 1.95
CA SER A 49 -0.82 8.70 0.73
C SER A 49 -0.50 7.25 1.05
N THR A 50 -0.86 6.32 0.16
CA THR A 50 -0.48 4.91 0.26
C THR A 50 -0.02 4.36 -1.08
N GLY A 51 0.84 3.34 -1.05
CA GLY A 51 1.28 2.65 -2.26
C GLY A 51 2.80 2.62 -2.42
N ILE A 52 3.32 3.30 -3.45
CA ILE A 52 4.73 3.20 -3.85
C ILE A 52 5.55 4.28 -3.14
N PRO A 53 6.45 3.93 -2.20
CA PRO A 53 7.38 4.88 -1.60
C PRO A 53 8.48 5.34 -2.60
N PRO A 54 9.27 6.37 -2.25
CA PRO A 54 10.45 6.78 -3.01
C PRO A 54 11.37 5.60 -3.33
N LEU A 55 12.05 5.65 -4.47
CA LEU A 55 12.88 4.56 -4.97
C LEU A 55 13.90 4.04 -3.95
N ARG A 56 14.52 4.94 -3.16
CA ARG A 56 15.46 4.58 -2.08
C ARG A 56 14.84 3.64 -1.04
N LEU A 57 13.56 3.80 -0.73
CA LEU A 57 12.80 2.95 0.18
C LEU A 57 12.25 1.72 -0.53
N TRP A 58 11.93 1.82 -1.82
CA TRP A 58 11.52 0.69 -2.64
C TRP A 58 12.58 -0.41 -2.70
N LEU A 59 13.87 -0.07 -2.65
CA LEU A 59 14.96 -1.05 -2.55
C LEU A 59 14.88 -1.93 -1.29
N ARG A 60 14.19 -1.46 -0.24
CA ARG A 60 13.96 -2.21 1.00
C ARG A 60 12.65 -3.01 0.96
N ASN A 61 11.85 -2.85 -0.09
CA ASN A 61 10.52 -3.43 -0.22
C ASN A 61 10.61 -4.95 -0.36
N ARG A 62 9.84 -5.67 0.46
CA ARG A 62 9.66 -7.12 0.36
C ARG A 62 8.25 -7.46 -0.07
N LYS A 63 8.05 -8.68 -0.57
CA LYS A 63 6.72 -9.17 -0.93
C LYS A 63 5.78 -9.07 0.28
N GLY A 64 4.66 -8.39 0.10
CA GLY A 64 3.65 -8.20 1.15
C GLY A 64 3.86 -6.98 2.04
N ASP A 65 4.96 -6.23 1.85
CA ASP A 65 5.11 -4.93 2.48
C ASP A 65 4.07 -3.95 1.91
N ARG A 66 3.49 -3.16 2.80
CA ARG A 66 2.58 -2.07 2.46
C ARG A 66 3.21 -0.77 2.95
N TRP A 67 3.00 0.30 2.20
CA TRP A 67 3.55 1.60 2.55
C TRP A 67 2.47 2.65 2.62
N ALA A 68 2.62 3.52 3.62
CA ALA A 68 1.81 4.70 3.82
C ALA A 68 2.74 5.89 4.10
N LYS A 69 2.40 7.04 3.56
CA LYS A 69 3.05 8.31 3.86
C LYS A 69 2.24 8.99 4.95
N LEU A 70 2.90 9.26 6.07
CA LEU A 70 2.33 10.00 7.18
C LEU A 70 2.84 11.44 7.13
N ARG A 71 2.00 12.38 7.55
CA ARG A 71 2.36 13.77 7.80
C ARG A 71 1.96 14.12 9.21
N SER A 72 2.93 14.55 9.99
CA SER A 72 2.73 15.06 11.34
C SER A 72 2.21 16.50 11.31
N ALA A 73 1.58 16.97 12.38
CA ALA A 73 1.00 18.31 12.47
C ALA A 73 2.04 19.43 12.32
N ASP A 74 3.31 19.17 12.66
CA ASP A 74 4.46 20.04 12.43
C ASP A 74 4.87 20.14 10.93
N GLY A 75 4.21 19.38 10.05
CA GLY A 75 4.51 19.31 8.63
C GLY A 75 5.57 18.28 8.26
N THR A 76 6.15 17.57 9.24
CA THR A 76 7.14 16.52 8.99
C THR A 76 6.50 15.33 8.28
N GLU A 77 7.09 14.89 7.17
CA GLU A 77 6.59 13.75 6.40
C GLU A 77 7.50 12.54 6.56
N VAL A 78 6.89 11.39 6.90
CA VAL A 78 7.60 10.11 7.06
C VAL A 78 6.86 9.00 6.32
N TRP A 79 7.60 7.98 5.90
CA TRP A 79 7.05 6.77 5.31
C TRP A 79 6.94 5.68 6.36
N LEU A 80 5.72 5.22 6.60
CA LEU A 80 5.42 4.04 7.37
C LEU A 80 5.44 2.81 6.45
N ARG A 81 6.29 1.84 6.79
CA ARG A 81 6.24 0.48 6.26
C ARG A 81 5.47 -0.41 7.22
N VAL A 82 4.49 -1.12 6.68
CA VAL A 82 3.73 -2.15 7.39
C VAL A 82 4.07 -3.50 6.79
N ARG A 83 4.61 -4.40 7.60
CA ARG A 83 4.97 -5.76 7.19
C ARG A 83 4.19 -6.78 8.03
N HIS A 84 3.42 -7.64 7.38
CA HIS A 84 2.92 -8.84 8.03
C HIS A 84 3.99 -9.92 8.02
N THR A 85 4.26 -10.46 9.20
CA THR A 85 5.13 -11.61 9.40
C THR A 85 4.28 -12.76 9.90
N LEU A 86 4.48 -13.95 9.33
CA LEU A 86 3.71 -15.16 9.67
C LEU A 86 3.82 -15.54 11.15
N LEU A 87 4.95 -15.22 11.80
CA LEU A 87 5.25 -15.65 13.17
C LEU A 87 5.16 -14.53 14.22
N SER A 88 5.38 -13.28 13.82
CA SER A 88 5.56 -12.14 14.73
C SER A 88 4.51 -11.05 14.56
N GLY A 89 3.43 -11.33 13.81
CA GLY A 89 2.33 -10.38 13.61
C GLY A 89 2.68 -9.24 12.65
N THR A 90 2.09 -8.07 12.89
CA THR A 90 2.28 -6.87 12.07
C THR A 90 3.41 -6.01 12.64
N LYS A 91 4.43 -5.74 11.83
CA LYS A 91 5.54 -4.84 12.17
C LYS A 91 5.37 -3.49 11.48
N TYR A 92 5.57 -2.43 12.23
CA TYR A 92 5.54 -1.04 11.78
C TYR A 92 6.95 -0.44 11.83
N GLU A 93 7.40 0.20 10.76
CA GLU A 93 8.71 0.84 10.69
C GLU A 93 8.60 2.19 9.99
N LEU A 94 9.15 3.25 10.59
CA LEU A 94 9.14 4.60 10.06
C LEU A 94 10.46 4.94 9.35
N PHE A 95 10.37 5.67 8.24
CA PHE A 95 11.50 6.14 7.44
C PHE A 95 11.32 7.61 7.08
N SER A 96 12.36 8.44 7.26
CA SER A 96 12.40 9.83 6.78
C SER A 96 13.12 9.99 5.44
#